data_AF-M1ITG8-F1
#
_entry.id   AF-M1ITG8-F1
#
_cell.length_a   1.000
_cell.length_b   1.000
_cell.length_c   1.000
_cell.angle_alpha   90.00
_cell.angle_beta   90.00
_cell.angle_gamma   90.00
#
_symmetry.space_group_name_H-M   'P 1'
#
loop_
_entity.id
_entity.type
_entity.pdbx_description
1 polymer ?
#
loop_
_entity_poly.entity_id
_entity_poly.type
_entity_poly.pdbx_seq_one_letter_code
_entity_poly.pdbx_strand_id
1 'polypeptide(L)'
;MEECELPCDRTSVDEQFKKIMNDLVKPYPGFENLIKNIEVEMSYTMPGKGIVRGVYDYESGTLKVFCIRYKVCVETLIHEILHSNRKTKRRGIFDEGLTELFTLYYLKKFLPQCIDHRLTDALCMINKEYEYYVRLWGSIALEVGIERLWKYYTRGNDELLDEIETKENLFESEKLVQQKLKIKIYDLIDILDKL
;
A
#
# COMPACT_ATOMS: atom_id res chain seq x y z
N MET A 1 13.33 -10.46 -11.41
CA MET A 1 12.10 -11.22 -11.10
C MET A 1 12.16 -11.86 -9.73
N GLU A 2 13.26 -12.52 -9.34
CA GLU A 2 13.36 -13.20 -8.02
C GLU A 2 13.22 -12.30 -6.79
N GLU A 3 13.37 -10.97 -6.92
CA GLU A 3 13.21 -10.04 -5.78
C GLU A 3 11.77 -9.60 -5.52
N CYS A 4 10.85 -9.89 -6.44
CA CYS A 4 9.44 -9.48 -6.34
C CYS A 4 8.52 -10.62 -5.90
N GLU A 5 9.04 -11.85 -5.93
CA GLU A 5 8.37 -13.06 -5.51
C GLU A 5 9.26 -13.84 -4.56
N LEU A 6 8.67 -14.32 -3.47
CA LEU A 6 9.34 -15.19 -2.51
C LEU A 6 8.81 -16.62 -2.68
N PRO A 7 9.63 -17.65 -2.41
CA PRO A 7 9.09 -18.98 -2.18
C PRO A 7 8.04 -18.95 -1.04
N CYS A 8 7.02 -19.81 -1.15
CA CYS A 8 5.98 -19.97 -0.13
C CYS A 8 6.53 -20.72 1.10
N ASP A 9 7.33 -20.03 1.89
CA ASP A 9 7.84 -20.55 3.15
C ASP A 9 8.09 -19.42 4.15
N ARG A 10 8.11 -19.79 5.42
CA ARG A 10 8.25 -18.85 6.51
C ARG A 10 9.61 -18.15 6.54
N THR A 11 10.68 -18.86 6.20
CA THR A 11 12.04 -18.35 6.25
C THR A 11 12.24 -17.23 5.23
N SER A 12 11.84 -17.45 3.98
CA SER A 12 11.92 -16.45 2.90
C SER A 12 11.12 -15.19 3.24
N VAL A 13 9.91 -15.36 3.79
CA VAL A 13 9.05 -14.23 4.18
C VAL A 13 9.64 -13.45 5.36
N ASP A 14 10.21 -14.11 6.37
CA ASP A 14 10.84 -13.43 7.51
C ASP A 14 12.08 -12.63 7.10
N GLU A 15 12.90 -13.17 6.20
CA GLU A 15 14.07 -12.48 5.69
C GLU A 15 13.68 -11.21 4.93
N GLN A 16 12.67 -11.30 4.06
CA GLN A 16 12.18 -10.14 3.32
C GLN A 16 11.48 -9.15 4.24
N PHE A 17 10.69 -9.60 5.22
CA PHE A 17 10.07 -8.76 6.23
C PHE A 17 11.12 -7.91 6.95
N LYS A 18 12.21 -8.52 7.46
CA LYS A 18 13.29 -7.78 8.14
C LYS A 18 13.91 -6.71 7.25
N LYS A 19 14.14 -7.00 5.97
CA LYS A 19 14.65 -6.01 5.01
C LYS A 19 13.67 -4.84 4.86
N ILE A 20 12.40 -5.15 4.62
CA ILE A 20 11.35 -4.14 4.47
C ILE A 20 11.26 -3.25 5.70
N MET A 21 11.24 -3.84 6.90
CA MET A 21 11.15 -3.11 8.16
C MET A 21 12.32 -2.14 8.38
N ASN A 22 13.53 -2.55 8.01
CA ASN A 22 14.72 -1.68 8.09
C ASN A 22 14.64 -0.51 7.10
N ASP A 23 14.01 -0.70 5.95
CA ASP A 23 13.88 0.33 4.94
C ASP A 23 12.69 1.26 5.16
N LEU A 24 11.59 0.79 5.76
CA LEU A 24 10.33 1.53 5.93
C LEU A 24 10.50 2.82 6.74
N VAL A 25 11.44 2.87 7.69
CA VAL A 25 11.69 4.07 8.49
C VAL A 25 12.16 5.26 7.63
N LYS A 26 12.79 4.99 6.47
CA LYS A 26 13.33 6.03 5.59
C LYS A 26 12.25 6.84 4.85
N PRO A 27 11.32 6.24 4.09
CA PRO A 27 10.22 6.96 3.46
C PRO A 27 9.10 7.33 4.46
N TYR A 28 9.04 6.65 5.61
CA TYR A 28 7.96 6.80 6.58
C TYR A 28 8.49 7.08 8.00
N PRO A 29 8.89 8.33 8.28
CA PRO A 29 9.34 8.72 9.61
C PRO A 29 8.30 8.38 10.69
N GLY A 30 8.74 7.74 11.77
CA GLY A 30 7.86 7.33 12.87
C GLY A 30 7.05 6.05 12.61
N PHE A 31 7.41 5.26 11.61
CA PHE A 31 6.87 3.90 11.44
C PHE A 31 7.19 3.03 12.66
N GLU A 32 6.18 2.31 13.18
CA GLU A 32 6.32 1.42 14.33
C GLU A 32 6.11 -0.04 13.92
N ASN A 33 6.91 -0.96 14.46
CA ASN A 33 6.67 -2.38 14.24
C ASN A 33 5.55 -2.89 15.15
N LEU A 34 4.33 -2.96 14.62
CA LEU A 34 3.15 -3.45 15.34
C LEU A 34 2.85 -4.94 15.08
N ILE A 35 3.61 -5.58 14.17
CA ILE A 35 3.43 -6.98 13.80
C ILE A 35 4.13 -7.87 14.83
N LYS A 36 3.34 -8.73 15.46
CA LYS A 36 3.78 -9.66 16.52
C LYS A 36 4.09 -11.05 15.97
N ASN A 37 3.31 -11.47 14.97
CA ASN A 37 3.45 -12.76 14.33
C ASN A 37 3.26 -12.62 12.81
N ILE A 38 3.88 -13.51 12.05
CA ILE A 38 3.60 -13.66 10.62
C ILE A 38 3.02 -15.07 10.44
N GLU A 39 2.18 -15.31 9.45
CA GLU A 39 1.74 -16.65 9.08
C GLU A 39 1.79 -16.76 7.56
N VAL A 40 2.28 -17.89 7.08
CA VAL A 40 2.38 -18.16 5.64
C VAL A 40 1.47 -19.34 5.35
N GLU A 41 0.40 -19.09 4.61
CA GLU A 41 -0.65 -20.06 4.34
C GLU A 41 -0.88 -20.17 2.83
N MET A 42 -1.42 -21.29 2.33
CA MET A 42 -1.83 -21.36 0.93
C MET A 42 -3.07 -20.50 0.70
N SER A 43 -3.12 -19.76 -0.41
CA SER A 43 -4.26 -18.91 -0.73
C SER A 43 -5.54 -19.73 -0.84
N TYR A 44 -6.61 -19.19 -0.29
CA TYR A 44 -7.96 -19.70 -0.50
C TYR A 44 -8.82 -18.60 -1.13
N THR A 45 -9.75 -19.01 -2.00
CA THR A 45 -10.69 -18.09 -2.61
C THR A 45 -11.78 -17.75 -1.59
N MET A 46 -11.97 -16.46 -1.30
CA MET A 46 -13.10 -16.02 -0.49
C MET A 46 -14.33 -15.83 -1.38
N PRO A 47 -15.48 -16.46 -1.06
CA PRO A 47 -16.73 -16.22 -1.79
C PRO A 47 -17.05 -14.73 -1.83
N GLY A 48 -17.24 -14.19 -3.05
CA GLY A 48 -17.57 -12.77 -3.27
C GLY A 48 -16.41 -11.77 -3.11
N LYS A 49 -15.19 -12.21 -2.74
CA LYS A 49 -14.02 -11.31 -2.56
C LYS A 49 -12.81 -11.69 -3.41
N GLY A 50 -12.87 -12.79 -4.17
CA GLY A 50 -11.78 -13.24 -5.02
C GLY A 50 -10.64 -13.89 -4.24
N ILE A 51 -9.42 -13.85 -4.78
CA ILE A 51 -8.22 -14.40 -4.15
C ILE A 51 -7.68 -13.39 -3.15
N VAL A 52 -7.59 -13.77 -1.88
CA VAL A 52 -6.94 -12.97 -0.84
C VAL A 52 -5.45 -13.29 -0.83
N ARG A 53 -4.63 -12.24 -0.84
CA ARG A 53 -3.16 -12.35 -0.92
C ARG A 53 -2.47 -12.08 0.42
N GLY A 54 -3.09 -11.28 1.27
CA GLY A 54 -2.60 -11.02 2.62
C GLY A 54 -3.70 -10.40 3.49
N VAL A 55 -3.50 -10.49 4.80
CA VAL A 55 -4.34 -9.87 5.83
C VAL A 55 -3.48 -9.53 7.04
N TYR A 56 -3.42 -8.27 7.41
CA TYR A 56 -3.08 -7.86 8.76
C TYR A 56 -4.30 -7.86 9.68
N ASP A 57 -4.23 -8.64 10.76
CA ASP A 57 -5.21 -8.70 11.84
C ASP A 57 -4.80 -7.76 12.98
N TYR A 58 -5.58 -6.69 13.15
CA TYR A 58 -5.35 -5.65 14.15
C TYR A 58 -5.58 -6.11 15.59
N GLU A 59 -6.34 -7.19 15.83
CA GLU A 59 -6.61 -7.68 17.18
C GLU A 59 -5.44 -8.55 17.68
N SER A 60 -5.01 -9.50 16.86
CA SER A 60 -3.89 -10.38 17.21
C SER A 60 -2.52 -9.76 16.94
N GLY A 61 -2.43 -8.77 16.04
CA GLY A 61 -1.15 -8.27 15.52
C GLY A 61 -0.49 -9.26 14.56
N THR A 62 -1.27 -10.16 13.96
CA THR A 62 -0.78 -11.20 13.05
C THR A 62 -0.85 -10.72 11.61
N LEU A 63 0.26 -10.86 10.90
CA LEU A 63 0.34 -10.67 9.46
C LEU A 63 0.24 -12.02 8.74
N LYS A 64 -0.92 -12.31 8.15
CA LYS A 64 -1.11 -13.49 7.31
C LYS A 64 -0.77 -13.15 5.86
N VAL A 65 0.06 -13.97 5.23
CA VAL A 65 0.41 -13.85 3.81
C VAL A 65 0.05 -15.15 3.11
N PHE A 66 -0.67 -15.03 2.01
CA PHE A 66 -1.26 -16.15 1.30
C PHE A 66 -0.48 -16.44 0.01
N CYS A 67 -0.05 -17.68 -0.12
CA CYS A 67 0.71 -18.14 -1.26
C CYS A 67 -0.18 -18.43 -2.45
N ILE A 68 0.13 -17.83 -3.59
CA ILE A 68 -0.49 -18.16 -4.87
C ILE A 68 0.56 -18.90 -5.70
N ARG A 69 0.21 -20.11 -6.18
CA ARG A 69 1.13 -20.96 -6.97
C ARG A 69 2.49 -21.18 -6.28
N TYR A 70 2.48 -21.41 -4.96
CA TYR A 70 3.69 -21.61 -4.13
C TYR A 70 4.62 -20.40 -4.08
N LYS A 71 4.12 -19.21 -4.39
CA LYS A 71 4.85 -17.95 -4.32
C LYS A 71 4.11 -16.92 -3.47
N VAL A 72 4.86 -16.02 -2.87
CA VAL A 72 4.37 -14.85 -2.15
C VAL A 72 4.83 -13.60 -2.88
N CYS A 73 3.91 -12.68 -3.17
CA CYS A 73 4.26 -11.40 -3.75
C CYS A 73 4.85 -10.46 -2.69
N VAL A 74 6.02 -9.86 -2.96
CA VAL A 74 6.67 -8.92 -2.03
C VAL A 74 5.84 -7.64 -1.86
N GLU A 75 5.17 -7.17 -2.91
CA GLU A 75 4.24 -6.02 -2.83
C GLU A 75 3.12 -6.26 -1.82
N THR A 76 2.53 -7.46 -1.80
CA THR A 76 1.51 -7.82 -0.81
C THR A 76 2.07 -7.78 0.61
N LEU A 77 3.31 -8.24 0.81
CA LEU A 77 3.95 -8.17 2.11
C LEU A 77 4.10 -6.71 2.57
N ILE A 78 4.56 -5.82 1.70
CA ILE A 78 4.68 -4.38 2.00
C ILE A 78 3.32 -3.76 2.32
N HIS A 79 2.32 -4.03 1.49
CA HIS A 79 0.96 -3.50 1.63
C HIS A 79 0.36 -3.84 3.00
N GLU A 80 0.41 -5.11 3.40
CA GLU A 80 -0.13 -5.54 4.69
C GLU A 80 0.74 -5.07 5.87
N ILE A 81 2.05 -4.88 5.68
CA ILE A 81 2.88 -4.22 6.69
C ILE A 81 2.43 -2.77 6.91
N LEU A 82 2.14 -2.04 5.83
CA LEU A 82 1.67 -0.65 5.93
C LEU A 82 0.32 -0.57 6.65
N HIS A 83 -0.60 -1.50 6.38
CA HIS A 83 -1.86 -1.60 7.13
C HIS A 83 -1.66 -1.64 8.65
N SER A 84 -0.57 -2.23 9.13
CA SER A 84 -0.32 -2.31 10.58
C SER A 84 -0.26 -0.95 11.27
N ASN A 85 0.18 0.09 10.56
CA ASN A 85 0.36 1.44 11.09
C ASN A 85 -0.81 2.38 10.81
N ARG A 86 -1.86 1.90 10.14
CA ARG A 86 -2.99 2.73 9.73
C ARG A 86 -3.88 3.10 10.92
N LYS A 87 -4.28 4.37 11.02
CA LYS A 87 -5.25 4.84 12.05
C LYS A 87 -6.57 4.08 11.95
N THR A 88 -7.12 4.03 10.75
CA THR A 88 -8.48 3.56 10.49
C THR A 88 -8.47 2.08 10.18
N LYS A 89 -9.14 1.28 11.02
CA LYS A 89 -9.32 -0.18 10.79
C LYS A 89 -10.36 -0.50 9.71
N ARG A 90 -10.97 0.52 9.08
CA ARG A 90 -11.97 0.37 8.01
C ARG A 90 -11.28 0.00 6.70
N ARG A 91 -11.69 -1.09 6.05
CA ARG A 91 -11.17 -1.53 4.73
C ARG A 91 -12.04 -1.01 3.59
N GLY A 92 -12.21 0.31 3.49
CA GLY A 92 -12.92 0.97 2.39
C GLY A 92 -12.04 1.14 1.15
N ILE A 93 -12.61 1.18 -0.05
CA ILE A 93 -11.83 1.31 -1.30
C ILE A 93 -11.01 2.62 -1.33
N PHE A 94 -11.55 3.70 -0.77
CA PHE A 94 -10.87 4.99 -0.61
C PHE A 94 -9.57 4.88 0.20
N ASP A 95 -9.68 4.18 1.30
CA ASP A 95 -8.67 3.93 2.31
C ASP A 95 -7.58 2.94 1.87
N GLU A 96 -7.99 1.89 1.15
CA GLU A 96 -7.09 0.96 0.46
C GLU A 96 -6.24 1.71 -0.57
N GLY A 97 -6.83 2.67 -1.30
CA GLY A 97 -6.10 3.53 -2.24
C GLY A 97 -4.95 4.32 -1.60
N LEU A 98 -5.08 4.72 -0.34
CA LEU A 98 -3.99 5.41 0.38
C LEU A 98 -2.86 4.45 0.76
N THR A 99 -3.21 3.26 1.22
CA THR A 99 -2.22 2.21 1.52
C THR A 99 -1.47 1.85 0.24
N GLU A 100 -2.18 1.69 -0.87
CA GLU A 100 -1.64 1.43 -2.20
C GLU A 100 -0.67 2.51 -2.70
N LEU A 101 -1.01 3.79 -2.48
CA LEU A 101 -0.11 4.89 -2.80
C LEU A 101 1.22 4.74 -2.04
N PHE A 102 1.16 4.47 -0.74
CA PHE A 102 2.38 4.27 0.06
C PHE A 102 3.13 3.02 -0.39
N THR A 103 2.46 1.90 -0.65
CA THR A 103 3.10 0.69 -1.20
C THR A 103 3.89 1.03 -2.46
N LEU A 104 3.30 1.78 -3.40
CA LEU A 104 3.98 2.21 -4.63
C LEU A 104 5.16 3.15 -4.38
N TYR A 105 5.01 4.08 -3.45
CA TYR A 105 6.08 5.00 -3.07
C TYR A 105 7.29 4.25 -2.48
N TYR A 106 7.04 3.25 -1.62
CA TYR A 106 8.08 2.37 -1.10
C TYR A 106 8.75 1.57 -2.24
N LEU A 107 7.95 0.93 -3.09
CA LEU A 107 8.47 0.14 -4.20
C LEU A 107 9.35 0.99 -5.12
N LYS A 108 8.95 2.22 -5.44
CA LYS A 108 9.78 3.10 -6.29
C LYS A 108 11.16 3.33 -5.69
N LYS A 109 11.21 3.56 -4.37
CA LYS A 109 12.42 3.96 -3.66
C LYS A 109 13.39 2.81 -3.43
N PHE A 110 12.89 1.59 -3.20
CA PHE A 110 13.73 0.45 -2.80
C PHE A 110 13.69 -0.74 -3.74
N LEU A 111 12.58 -0.95 -4.45
CA LEU A 111 12.35 -2.11 -5.33
C LEU A 111 11.69 -1.69 -6.66
N PRO A 112 12.25 -0.73 -7.42
CA PRO A 112 11.62 -0.18 -8.61
C PRO A 112 11.29 -1.25 -9.66
N GLN A 113 12.08 -2.33 -9.73
CA GLN A 113 11.83 -3.50 -10.58
C GLN A 113 10.51 -4.23 -10.27
N CYS A 114 9.98 -4.11 -9.05
CA CYS A 114 8.72 -4.73 -8.65
C CYS A 114 7.49 -3.89 -9.01
N ILE A 115 7.69 -2.64 -9.40
CA ILE A 115 6.63 -1.81 -9.98
C ILE A 115 6.17 -2.39 -11.33
N ASP A 116 7.10 -2.72 -12.21
CA ASP A 116 6.76 -3.24 -13.55
C ASP A 116 6.13 -4.64 -13.44
N HIS A 117 6.63 -5.44 -12.49
CA HIS A 117 6.09 -6.78 -12.20
C HIS A 117 4.59 -6.73 -11.82
N ARG A 118 4.15 -5.72 -11.06
CA ARG A 118 2.73 -5.49 -10.72
C ARG A 118 1.83 -5.30 -11.94
N LEU A 119 2.35 -4.81 -13.07
CA LEU A 119 1.56 -4.58 -14.28
C LEU A 119 1.40 -5.83 -15.15
N THR A 120 2.37 -6.72 -15.09
CA THR A 120 2.46 -7.87 -16.00
C THR A 120 2.10 -9.19 -15.34
N ASP A 121 2.22 -9.29 -14.02
CA ASP A 121 2.04 -10.54 -13.30
C ASP A 121 0.70 -10.61 -12.56
N ALA A 122 -0.08 -11.65 -12.86
CA ALA A 122 -1.35 -11.91 -12.19
C ALA A 122 -1.21 -12.25 -10.70
N LEU A 123 -0.02 -12.67 -10.23
CA LEU A 123 0.30 -12.91 -8.83
C LEU A 123 0.36 -11.59 -8.03
N CYS A 124 1.00 -10.58 -8.62
CA CYS A 124 1.23 -9.27 -8.03
C CYS A 124 0.29 -8.19 -8.60
N MET A 125 -0.77 -8.57 -9.33
CA MET A 125 -1.69 -7.60 -9.90
C MET A 125 -2.61 -7.02 -8.83
N ILE A 126 -2.74 -5.71 -8.83
CA ILE A 126 -3.61 -5.00 -7.90
C ILE A 126 -4.99 -4.78 -8.51
N ASN A 127 -6.00 -4.71 -7.66
CA ASN A 127 -7.35 -4.40 -8.08
C ASN A 127 -7.36 -3.03 -8.79
N LYS A 128 -7.78 -3.03 -10.07
CA LYS A 128 -7.91 -1.81 -10.89
C LYS A 128 -8.83 -0.77 -10.26
N GLU A 129 -9.76 -1.20 -9.40
CA GLU A 129 -10.66 -0.29 -8.68
C GLU A 129 -9.91 0.64 -7.71
N TYR A 130 -8.73 0.24 -7.21
CA TYR A 130 -7.90 1.10 -6.35
C TYR A 130 -7.13 2.16 -7.15
N GLU A 131 -6.94 1.98 -8.46
CA GLU A 131 -6.14 2.88 -9.31
C GLU A 131 -6.65 4.32 -9.29
N TYR A 132 -7.97 4.51 -9.20
CA TYR A 132 -8.58 5.81 -9.08
C TYR A 132 -8.18 6.49 -7.75
N TYR A 133 -8.35 5.79 -6.64
CA TYR A 133 -8.10 6.32 -5.30
C TYR A 133 -6.61 6.55 -5.03
N VAL A 134 -5.73 5.71 -5.60
CA VAL A 134 -4.28 5.95 -5.57
C VAL A 134 -3.93 7.29 -6.23
N ARG A 135 -4.51 7.57 -7.42
CA ARG A 135 -4.26 8.84 -8.12
C ARG A 135 -4.79 10.04 -7.34
N LEU A 136 -5.97 9.90 -6.74
CA LEU A 136 -6.53 10.93 -5.89
C LEU A 136 -5.61 11.24 -4.71
N TRP A 137 -5.21 10.22 -3.96
CA TRP A 137 -4.32 10.39 -2.81
C TRP A 137 -2.96 10.94 -3.18
N GLY A 138 -2.36 10.48 -4.29
CA GLY A 138 -1.08 11.01 -4.72
C GLY A 138 -1.20 12.45 -5.21
N SER A 139 -2.36 12.85 -5.75
CA SER A 139 -2.60 14.26 -6.10
C SER A 139 -2.76 15.12 -4.85
N ILE A 140 -3.43 14.62 -3.82
CA ILE A 140 -3.47 15.27 -2.49
C ILE A 140 -2.04 15.39 -1.93
N ALA A 141 -1.23 14.34 -2.07
CA ALA A 141 0.16 14.33 -1.62
C ALA A 141 1.02 15.40 -2.32
N LEU A 142 0.73 15.77 -3.58
CA LEU A 142 1.41 16.87 -4.26
C LEU A 142 1.11 18.22 -3.63
N GLU A 143 -0.08 18.41 -3.06
CA GLU A 143 -0.50 19.68 -2.46
C GLU A 143 -0.08 19.77 -0.98
N VAL A 144 -0.18 18.67 -0.23
CA VAL A 144 0.06 18.67 1.23
C VAL A 144 1.44 18.12 1.62
N GLY A 145 2.14 17.45 0.71
CA GLY A 145 3.39 16.74 0.94
C GLY A 145 3.21 15.30 1.44
N ILE A 146 4.07 14.40 1.00
CA ILE A 146 3.99 12.96 1.32
C ILE A 146 4.18 12.68 2.83
N GLU A 147 5.03 13.46 3.52
CA GLU A 147 5.23 13.30 4.96
C GLU A 147 3.99 13.69 5.78
N ARG A 148 3.29 14.75 5.39
CA ARG A 148 2.05 15.18 6.05
C ARG A 148 0.96 14.14 5.84
N LEU A 149 0.85 13.62 4.61
CA LEU A 149 -0.07 12.54 4.31
C LEU A 149 0.24 11.26 5.10
N TRP A 150 1.52 10.92 5.30
CA TRP A 150 1.92 9.79 6.15
C TRP A 150 1.54 9.99 7.63
N LYS A 151 1.73 11.19 8.17
CA LYS A 151 1.30 11.51 9.55
C LYS A 151 -0.21 11.34 9.71
N TYR A 152 -0.99 11.75 8.70
CA TYR A 152 -2.42 11.52 8.68
C TYR A 152 -2.78 10.03 8.57
N TYR A 153 -2.11 9.27 7.71
CA TYR A 153 -2.33 7.82 7.60
C TYR A 153 -2.19 7.10 8.95
N THR A 154 -1.21 7.50 9.75
CA THR A 154 -0.88 6.84 11.02
C THR A 154 -1.65 7.36 12.22
N ARG A 155 -1.90 8.66 12.31
CA ARG A 155 -2.49 9.31 13.50
C ARG A 155 -3.87 9.89 13.25
N GLY A 156 -4.23 10.08 11.98
CA GLY A 156 -5.37 10.80 11.43
C GLY A 156 -5.92 11.89 12.33
N ASN A 157 -5.20 12.98 12.36
CA ASN A 157 -5.67 14.21 12.93
C ASN A 157 -5.12 15.30 12.03
N ASP A 158 -5.86 15.59 10.96
CA ASP A 158 -5.55 16.65 10.02
C ASP A 158 -6.87 17.18 9.48
N GLU A 159 -7.34 18.31 10.03
CA GLU A 159 -8.65 18.89 9.73
C GLU A 159 -8.90 19.02 8.22
N LEU A 160 -7.87 19.35 7.45
CA LEU A 160 -7.96 19.45 5.99
C LEU A 160 -8.23 18.09 5.33
N LEU A 161 -7.55 17.03 5.78
CA LEU A 161 -7.70 15.69 5.23
C LEU A 161 -8.97 15.01 5.76
N ASP A 162 -9.38 15.28 6.99
CA ASP A 162 -10.67 14.88 7.56
C ASP A 162 -11.84 15.51 6.78
N GLU A 163 -11.69 16.76 6.32
CA GLU A 163 -12.66 17.41 5.43
C GLU A 163 -12.73 16.76 4.03
N ILE A 164 -11.60 16.27 3.49
CA ILE A 164 -11.55 15.56 2.21
C ILE A 164 -12.19 14.16 2.33
N GLU A 165 -12.00 13.49 3.47
CA GLU A 165 -12.59 12.18 3.76
C GLU A 165 -14.12 12.27 3.93
N THR A 166 -14.65 13.40 4.40
CA THR A 166 -16.07 13.55 4.78
C THR A 166 -16.96 14.23 3.74
N LYS A 167 -16.42 15.03 2.82
CA LYS A 167 -17.23 15.84 1.89
C LYS A 167 -17.34 15.26 0.49
N GLU A 168 -18.48 15.58 -0.13
CA GLU A 168 -18.73 15.72 -1.57
C GLU A 168 -17.64 16.52 -2.35
N ASN A 169 -16.60 17.04 -1.67
CA ASN A 169 -15.38 17.62 -2.21
C ASN A 169 -14.44 16.62 -2.88
N LEU A 170 -14.72 15.32 -2.82
CA LEU A 170 -14.10 14.35 -3.73
C LEU A 170 -14.24 14.83 -5.18
N PHE A 171 -15.39 15.39 -5.57
CA PHE A 171 -15.66 15.91 -6.93
C PHE A 171 -14.95 17.23 -7.26
N GLU A 172 -14.76 18.13 -6.29
CA GLU A 172 -14.01 19.40 -6.48
C GLU A 172 -12.49 19.17 -6.47
N SER A 173 -12.03 18.31 -5.56
CA SER A 173 -10.66 17.78 -5.54
C SER A 173 -10.40 17.04 -6.84
N GLU A 174 -11.33 16.17 -7.27
CA GLU A 174 -11.31 15.50 -8.57
C GLU A 174 -11.40 16.49 -9.74
N LYS A 175 -12.00 17.69 -9.64
CA LYS A 175 -11.96 18.71 -10.71
C LYS A 175 -10.59 19.38 -10.85
N LEU A 176 -9.97 19.74 -9.73
CA LEU A 176 -8.57 20.22 -9.66
C LEU A 176 -7.58 19.13 -10.10
N VAL A 177 -7.90 17.88 -9.74
CA VAL A 177 -7.12 16.68 -10.03
C VAL A 177 -7.44 16.15 -11.44
N GLN A 178 -8.59 16.42 -12.07
CA GLN A 178 -8.96 15.97 -13.43
C GLN A 178 -8.11 16.63 -14.51
N GLN A 179 -7.60 17.84 -14.28
CA GLN A 179 -6.54 18.42 -15.12
C GLN A 179 -5.20 17.68 -14.98
N LYS A 180 -4.94 17.07 -13.80
CA LYS A 180 -3.75 16.28 -13.46
C LYS A 180 -3.94 14.74 -13.59
N LEU A 181 -5.16 14.20 -13.74
CA LEU A 181 -5.49 12.76 -13.78
C LEU A 181 -5.07 12.06 -15.07
N LYS A 182 -4.58 12.83 -16.04
CA LYS A 182 -3.85 12.31 -17.19
C LYS A 182 -2.43 11.84 -16.82
N ILE A 183 -1.91 12.26 -15.67
CA ILE A 183 -0.64 11.78 -15.12
C ILE A 183 -0.84 10.32 -14.73
N LYS A 184 -0.03 9.43 -15.30
CA LYS A 184 -0.07 8.02 -14.93
C LYS A 184 0.39 7.88 -13.48
N ILE A 185 -0.10 6.88 -12.75
CA ILE A 185 0.29 6.67 -11.34
C ILE A 185 1.81 6.72 -11.15
N TYR A 186 2.59 6.15 -12.06
CA TYR A 186 4.05 6.15 -11.93
C TYR A 186 4.67 7.51 -12.14
N ASP A 187 4.15 8.30 -13.07
CA ASP A 187 4.60 9.69 -13.25
C ASP A 187 4.30 10.52 -11.99
N LEU A 188 3.18 10.24 -11.32
CA LEU A 188 2.81 10.85 -10.03
C LEU A 188 3.79 10.46 -8.92
N ILE A 189 4.11 9.17 -8.79
CA ILE A 189 5.09 8.66 -7.82
C ILE A 189 6.49 9.25 -8.10
N ASP A 190 6.88 9.39 -9.36
CA ASP A 190 8.16 9.98 -9.78
C ASP A 190 8.27 11.47 -9.45
N ILE A 191 7.14 12.19 -9.43
CA ILE A 191 7.10 13.58 -8.97
C ILE A 191 7.21 13.62 -7.45
N LEU A 192 6.46 12.75 -6.74
CA LEU A 192 6.47 12.71 -5.28
C LEU A 192 7.86 12.37 -4.69
N ASP A 193 8.66 11.53 -5.35
CA ASP A 193 10.02 11.17 -4.89
C ASP A 193 11.03 12.33 -5.04
N LYS A 194 10.71 13.36 -5.84
CA LYS A 194 11.57 14.53 -6.07
C LYS A 194 11.25 15.73 -5.17
N LEU A 195 10.16 15.66 -4.40
CA LEU A 195 9.70 16.70 -3.48
C LEU A 195 10.23 16.43 -2.07
#